data_AF-A0A519TAG2-F1
#
_entry.id   AF-A0A519TAG2-F1
#
_cell.length_a   1.000
_cell.length_b   1.000
_cell.length_c   1.000
_cell.angle_alpha   90.00
_cell.angle_beta   90.00
_cell.angle_gamma   90.00
#
_symmetry.space_group_name_H-M   'P 1'
#
loop_
_entity.id
_entity.type
_entity.pdbx_description
1 polymer ?
#
loop_
_entity_poly.entity_id
_entity_poly.type
_entity_poly.pdbx_seq_one_letter_code
_entity_poly.pdbx_strand_id
1 'polypeptide(L)'
;MGDHLGHPAVWVALACLGQNTMSKQEAKLPADLPGLGPDVVAALQVFPTKGTGHHYVPTDPLLYRFFEICYVYGPTIKETVGGILVIDHCALLGGSTSGV
;
A
#
# COMPACT_ATOMS: atom_id res chain seq x y z
N MET A 1 -20.11 8.97 -2.05
CA MET A 1 -19.25 8.92 -3.26
C MET A 1 -18.88 7.49 -3.64
N GLY A 2 -18.33 6.67 -2.74
CA GLY A 2 -18.11 5.23 -2.98
C GLY A 2 -19.34 4.48 -3.49
N ASP A 3 -20.46 4.59 -2.78
CA ASP A 3 -21.71 3.91 -3.13
C ASP A 3 -22.26 4.31 -4.51
N HIS A 4 -22.02 5.56 -4.95
CA HIS A 4 -22.46 6.03 -6.26
C HIS A 4 -21.58 5.52 -7.41
N LEU A 5 -20.33 5.18 -7.11
CA LEU A 5 -19.38 4.63 -8.08
C LEU A 5 -19.36 3.09 -8.07
N GLY A 6 -20.08 2.44 -7.15
CA GLY A 6 -20.04 0.99 -6.98
C GLY A 6 -18.71 0.47 -6.40
N HIS A 7 -17.91 1.35 -5.78
CA HIS A 7 -16.60 1.02 -5.24
C HIS A 7 -16.54 1.28 -3.72
N PRO A 8 -15.74 0.49 -2.97
CA PRO A 8 -15.48 0.77 -1.57
C PRO A 8 -14.87 2.17 -1.38
N ALA A 9 -15.19 2.83 -0.26
CA ALA A 9 -14.69 4.18 0.03
C ALA A 9 -13.15 4.27 -0.04
N VAL A 10 -12.44 3.22 0.38
CA VAL A 10 -10.97 3.15 0.30
C VAL A 10 -10.44 3.16 -1.13
N TRP A 11 -11.17 2.55 -2.07
CA TRP A 11 -10.78 2.56 -3.49
C TRP A 11 -10.92 3.95 -4.08
N VAL A 12 -12.02 4.64 -3.76
CA VAL A 12 -12.26 6.02 -4.21
C VAL A 12 -11.23 6.97 -3.62
N ALA A 13 -10.91 6.84 -2.34
CA ALA A 13 -9.86 7.62 -1.69
C ALA A 13 -8.49 7.39 -2.36
N LEU A 14 -8.13 6.13 -2.68
CA LEU A 14 -6.90 5.82 -3.40
C LEU A 14 -6.85 6.48 -4.79
N ALA A 15 -7.96 6.48 -5.53
CA ALA A 15 -8.03 7.15 -6.83
C ALA A 15 -7.86 8.68 -6.70
N CYS A 16 -8.52 9.30 -5.73
CA CYS A 16 -8.37 10.74 -5.46
C CYS A 16 -6.96 11.12 -4.98
N LEU A 17 -6.27 10.22 -4.27
CA LEU A 17 -4.86 10.38 -3.87
C LEU A 17 -3.86 10.03 -4.99
N GLY A 18 -4.35 9.78 -6.21
CA GLY A 18 -3.51 9.48 -7.37
C GLY A 18 -2.81 8.12 -7.28
N GLN A 19 -3.35 7.17 -6.52
CA GLN A 19 -2.81 5.80 -6.40
C GLN A 19 -3.64 4.77 -7.20
N ASN A 20 -4.69 5.23 -7.90
CA ASN A 20 -5.56 4.41 -8.71
C ASN A 20 -6.15 5.20 -9.88
N THR A 21 -6.75 4.50 -10.84
CA THR A 21 -7.32 5.09 -12.06
C THR A 21 -8.82 4.88 -12.12
N MET A 22 -9.56 5.90 -12.56
CA MET A 22 -10.98 5.85 -12.83
C MET A 22 -11.24 5.76 -14.33
N SER A 23 -12.31 5.08 -14.73
CA SER A 23 -12.87 5.20 -16.07
C SER A 23 -13.42 6.61 -16.30
N LYS A 24 -13.63 6.97 -17.57
CA LYS A 24 -14.24 8.26 -17.93
C LYS A 24 -15.62 8.48 -17.30
N GLN A 25 -16.40 7.42 -17.08
CA GLN A 25 -17.72 7.54 -16.46
C GLN A 25 -17.60 7.81 -14.97
N GLU A 26 -16.72 7.08 -14.27
CA GLU A 26 -16.48 7.25 -12.85
C GLU A 26 -15.85 8.60 -12.53
N ALA A 27 -14.92 9.08 -13.37
CA ALA A 27 -14.20 10.33 -13.17
C ALA A 27 -15.05 11.61 -13.33
N LYS A 28 -16.26 11.51 -13.92
CA LYS A 28 -17.18 12.66 -14.04
C LYS A 28 -17.76 13.08 -12.69
N LEU A 29 -18.15 12.11 -11.87
CA LEU A 29 -18.81 12.39 -10.59
C LEU A 29 -17.93 13.20 -9.61
N PRO A 30 -16.61 12.90 -9.46
CA PRO A 30 -15.68 13.77 -8.75
C PRO A 30 -15.49 15.15 -9.40
N ALA A 31 -15.51 15.24 -10.73
CA ALA A 31 -15.29 16.49 -11.45
C ALA A 31 -16.48 17.45 -11.41
N ASP A 32 -17.68 16.94 -11.16
CA ASP A 32 -18.90 17.74 -10.98
C ASP A 32 -19.00 18.35 -9.56
N LEU A 33 -18.06 18.02 -8.65
CA LEU A 33 -18.02 18.61 -7.32
C LEU A 33 -17.63 20.10 -7.38
N PRO A 34 -18.24 20.97 -6.54
CA PRO A 34 -17.93 22.38 -6.54
C PRO A 34 -16.44 22.67 -6.33
N GLY A 35 -15.85 23.45 -7.24
CA GLY A 35 -14.43 23.83 -7.20
C GLY A 35 -13.50 22.88 -7.95
N LEU A 36 -14.02 21.82 -8.57
CA LEU A 36 -13.29 20.92 -9.46
C LEU A 36 -13.73 21.17 -10.93
N GLY A 37 -12.82 20.89 -11.86
CA GLY A 37 -12.99 21.20 -13.29
C GLY A 37 -12.86 19.98 -14.21
N PRO A 38 -13.07 20.16 -15.52
CA PRO A 38 -12.96 19.07 -16.50
C PRO A 38 -11.53 18.49 -16.64
N ASP A 39 -10.52 19.24 -16.21
CA ASP A 39 -9.13 18.80 -16.09
C ASP A 39 -8.97 17.63 -15.09
N VAL A 40 -9.80 17.60 -14.05
CA VAL A 40 -9.84 16.52 -13.04
C VAL A 40 -10.24 15.19 -13.68
N VAL A 41 -11.17 15.21 -14.65
CA VAL A 41 -11.59 14.01 -15.39
C VAL A 41 -10.40 13.40 -16.13
N ALA A 42 -9.56 14.25 -16.74
CA ALA A 42 -8.35 13.79 -17.43
C ALA A 42 -7.33 13.26 -16.43
N ALA A 43 -7.09 13.97 -15.32
CA ALA A 43 -6.14 13.55 -14.29
C ALA A 43 -6.48 12.19 -13.66
N LEU A 44 -7.75 11.95 -13.32
CA LEU A 44 -8.20 10.69 -12.71
C LEU A 44 -8.17 9.48 -13.66
N GLN A 45 -8.06 9.71 -14.97
CA GLN A 45 -7.92 8.66 -15.98
C GLN A 45 -6.46 8.28 -16.26
N VAL A 46 -5.48 9.03 -15.73
CA VAL A 46 -4.07 8.69 -15.91
C VAL A 46 -3.71 7.48 -15.06
N PHE A 47 -2.89 6.58 -15.61
CA PHE A 47 -2.29 5.49 -14.84
C PHE A 47 -1.16 6.03 -13.96
N PRO A 48 -1.28 5.98 -12.62
CA PRO A 48 -0.28 6.57 -11.76
C PRO A 48 0.92 5.66 -11.53
N THR A 49 2.09 6.26 -11.36
CA THR A 49 3.21 5.60 -10.70
C THR A 49 2.92 5.52 -9.21
N LYS A 50 2.70 4.29 -8.73
CA LYS A 50 2.30 4.04 -7.33
C LYS A 50 3.44 4.32 -6.35
N GLY A 51 3.08 4.75 -5.15
CA GLY A 51 4.02 4.96 -4.05
C GLY A 51 4.96 6.16 -4.23
N THR A 52 4.63 7.08 -5.14
CA THR A 52 5.42 8.29 -5.37
C THR A 52 5.22 9.33 -4.26
N GLY A 53 6.28 10.05 -3.90
CA GLY A 53 6.23 11.14 -2.91
C GLY A 53 6.27 10.70 -1.44
N HIS A 54 6.52 9.43 -1.15
CA HIS A 54 6.67 8.95 0.23
C HIS A 54 8.14 8.85 0.66
N HIS A 55 8.41 9.17 1.92
CA HIS A 55 9.71 8.88 2.55
C HIS A 55 9.86 7.37 2.77
N TYR A 56 11.10 6.87 2.73
CA TYR A 56 11.41 5.46 3.02
C TYR A 56 10.92 5.00 4.40
N VAL A 57 10.79 5.92 5.35
CA VAL A 57 10.17 5.68 6.66
C VAL A 57 9.06 6.72 6.88
N PRO A 58 7.80 6.32 7.08
CA PRO A 58 6.71 7.25 7.34
C PRO A 58 6.93 8.02 8.65
N THR A 59 6.72 9.34 8.63
CA THR A 59 6.73 10.18 9.84
C THR A 59 5.36 10.25 10.52
N ASP A 60 4.29 10.00 9.77
CA ASP A 60 2.94 9.90 10.32
C ASP A 60 2.82 8.69 11.27
N PRO A 61 2.34 8.86 12.51
CA PRO A 61 2.28 7.78 13.49
C PRO A 61 1.40 6.60 13.08
N LEU A 62 0.31 6.84 12.35
CA LEU A 62 -0.60 5.78 11.92
C LEU A 62 0.06 4.94 10.83
N LEU A 63 0.64 5.59 9.81
CA LEU A 63 1.38 4.91 8.74
C LEU A 63 2.63 4.20 9.27
N TYR A 64 3.30 4.77 10.27
CA TYR A 64 4.47 4.16 10.89
C TYR A 64 4.14 2.80 11.53
N ARG A 65 2.94 2.61 12.10
CA ARG A 65 2.54 1.29 12.66
C ARG A 65 2.37 0.22 11.60
N PHE A 66 1.86 0.57 10.41
CA PHE A 66 1.82 -0.37 9.29
C PHE A 66 3.22 -0.72 8.78
N PHE A 67 4.14 0.26 8.75
CA PHE A 67 5.54 0.01 8.45
C PHE A 67 6.19 -0.92 9.51
N GLU A 68 5.91 -0.69 10.79
CA GLU A 68 6.43 -1.50 11.91
C GLU A 68 5.95 -2.95 11.85
N ILE A 69 4.70 -3.21 11.46
CA ILE A 69 4.20 -4.56 11.22
C ILE A 69 5.06 -5.28 10.19
N CYS A 70 5.33 -4.65 9.03
CA CYS A 70 6.20 -5.24 8.01
C CYS A 70 7.65 -5.41 8.51
N TYR A 71 8.13 -4.49 9.35
CA TYR A 71 9.50 -4.55 9.88
C TYR A 71 9.68 -5.70 10.90
N VAL A 72 8.71 -5.87 11.80
CA VAL A 72 8.75 -6.89 12.87
C VAL A 72 8.36 -8.27 12.35
N TYR A 73 7.27 -8.37 11.59
CA TYR A 73 6.73 -9.65 11.12
C TYR A 73 7.19 -10.04 9.72
N GLY A 74 7.81 -9.13 8.96
CA GLY A 74 8.27 -9.40 7.59
C GLY A 74 9.12 -10.66 7.46
N PRO A 75 10.17 -10.85 8.29
CA PRO A 75 10.94 -12.09 8.28
C PRO A 75 10.06 -13.32 8.55
N THR A 76 9.25 -13.30 9.62
CA THR A 76 8.37 -14.42 9.98
C THR A 76 7.37 -14.76 8.87
N ILE A 77 6.76 -13.77 8.23
CA ILE A 77 5.84 -13.94 7.10
C ILE A 77 6.58 -14.56 5.91
N LYS A 78 7.80 -14.09 5.60
CA LYS A 78 8.61 -14.62 4.50
C LYS A 78 8.95 -16.09 4.71
N GLU A 79 9.35 -16.49 5.92
CA GLU A 79 9.65 -17.89 6.22
C GLU A 79 8.38 -18.77 6.13
N THR A 80 7.28 -18.30 6.74
CA THR A 80 6.03 -19.08 6.83
C THR A 80 5.33 -19.24 5.48
N VAL A 81 5.26 -18.17 4.68
CA VAL A 81 4.56 -18.15 3.38
C VAL A 81 5.48 -18.58 2.24
N GLY A 82 6.75 -18.17 2.29
CA GLY A 82 7.74 -18.49 1.26
C GLY A 82 8.24 -19.94 1.30
N GLY A 83 7.88 -20.70 2.34
CA GLY A 83 8.22 -22.12 2.47
C GLY A 83 9.68 -22.40 2.80
N ILE A 84 10.44 -21.37 3.19
CA ILE A 84 11.79 -21.55 3.71
C ILE A 84 11.63 -21.87 5.20
N LEU A 85 11.99 -23.11 5.58
CA LEU A 85 11.79 -23.62 6.92
C LEU A 85 12.62 -22.78 7.89
N VAL A 86 11.96 -22.13 8.85
CA VAL A 86 12.58 -21.47 10.03
C VAL A 86 13.61 -22.37 10.74
N ILE A 87 13.46 -23.69 10.59
CA ILE A 87 14.37 -24.71 11.10
C ILE A 87 15.78 -24.56 10.48
N ASP A 88 15.89 -24.17 9.21
CA ASP A 88 17.18 -23.99 8.54
C ASP A 88 17.89 -22.72 9.03
N HIS A 89 17.15 -21.65 9.32
CA HIS A 89 17.74 -20.42 9.87
C HIS A 89 18.24 -20.63 11.32
N CYS A 90 17.54 -21.41 12.14
CA CYS A 90 18.03 -21.85 13.46
C CYS A 90 19.22 -22.82 13.36
N ALA A 91 19.27 -23.69 12.34
CA ALA A 91 20.41 -24.57 12.09
C ALA A 91 21.66 -23.78 11.65
N LEU A 92 21.49 -22.71 10.86
CA LEU A 92 22.59 -21.85 10.40
C LEU A 92 23.14 -20.91 11.49
N LEU A 93 22.33 -20.56 12.50
CA LEU A 93 22.79 -19.80 13.68
C LEU A 93 23.29 -20.71 14.82
N GLY A 94 23.15 -22.03 14.69
CA GLY A 94 23.49 -23.05 15.70
C GLY A 94 24.94 -23.56 15.68
N GLY A 95 25.85 -22.91 14.95
CA GLY A 95 27.27 -23.26 14.94
C GLY A 95 28.09 -22.58 16.04
N SER A 96 27.93 -22.97 17.31
CA SER A 96 29.00 -23.02 18.32
C SER A 96 28.46 -23.48 19.68
N THR A 97 28.31 -24.79 19.86
CA THR A 97 28.59 -25.41 21.16
C THR A 97 30.04 -25.87 21.14
N SER A 98 30.98 -24.94 21.33
CA SER A 98 32.35 -25.25 21.73
C SER A 98 32.48 -24.99 23.24
N GLY A 99 33.02 -25.98 23.94
CA GLY A 99 32.75 -26.24 25.35
C GLY A 99 33.32 -25.25 26.36
N VAL A 100 32.58 -25.14 27.46
CA VAL A 100 33.00 -25.38 28.86
C VAL A 100 31.80 -25.99 29.58
#